data_AF-A0A101IP89-F1
#
_entry.id   AF-A0A101IP89-F1
#
_cell.length_a   1.000
_cell.length_b   1.000
_cell.length_c   1.000
_cell.angle_alpha   90.00
_cell.angle_beta   90.00
_cell.angle_gamma   90.00
#
_symmetry.space_group_name_H-M   'P 1'
#
loop_
_entity.id
_entity.type
_entity.pdbx_description
1 polymer ?
#
loop_
_entity_poly.entity_id
_entity_poly.type
_entity_poly.pdbx_seq_one_letter_code
_entity_poly.pdbx_strand_id
1 'polypeptide(L)'
;MDTQLSIRGWVEEGGRLLTDDQIRFILEEEPERVCSLGGEFAIEYGAYRLRDFLGVVPGNVPPGTFEKNGKTLCRIVPHLPEMPLEDAIREAVSLRTSEKSVVAFSGGVDSSLIAALAGCPCLAVGISGSHDLNRAEEVAAAIGCDLIRVEIDPSRVEPVLRQ
;
A
#
# COMPACT_ATOMS: atom_id res chain seq x y z
N MET A 1 -20.55 -26.48 -2.56
CA MET A 1 -19.13 -26.46 -3.03
C MET A 1 -18.53 -25.24 -2.39
N ASP A 2 -17.53 -25.40 -1.55
CA ASP A 2 -16.85 -24.28 -0.91
C ASP A 2 -16.14 -23.50 -2.03
N THR A 3 -16.65 -22.31 -2.33
CA THR A 3 -16.09 -21.50 -3.40
C THR A 3 -14.79 -20.94 -2.86
N GLN A 4 -13.66 -21.23 -3.49
CA GLN A 4 -12.38 -20.75 -2.97
C GLN A 4 -12.26 -19.24 -3.21
N LEU A 5 -12.05 -18.48 -2.13
CA LEU A 5 -11.69 -17.06 -2.18
C LEU A 5 -10.21 -16.92 -2.51
N SER A 6 -9.91 -16.19 -3.58
CA SER A 6 -8.55 -15.84 -3.98
C SER A 6 -8.40 -14.33 -3.95
N ILE A 7 -7.53 -13.84 -3.08
CA ILE A 7 -7.21 -12.41 -2.94
C ILE A 7 -5.74 -12.23 -3.26
N ARG A 8 -5.43 -11.31 -4.18
CA ARG A 8 -4.09 -10.81 -4.39
C ARG A 8 -4.05 -9.36 -3.94
N GLY A 9 -3.10 -9.01 -3.07
CA GLY A 9 -2.99 -7.69 -2.47
C GLY A 9 -3.79 -7.59 -1.17
N TRP A 10 -4.34 -6.41 -0.89
CA TRP A 10 -5.02 -6.07 0.35
C TRP A 10 -6.24 -5.18 0.09
N VAL A 11 -7.24 -5.29 0.95
CA VAL A 11 -8.50 -4.56 0.83
C VAL A 11 -8.72 -3.74 2.09
N GLU A 12 -9.26 -2.53 1.93
CA GLU A 12 -9.69 -1.71 3.05
C GLU A 12 -11.08 -1.11 2.83
N GLU A 13 -11.66 -0.63 3.91
CA GLU A 13 -12.83 0.24 3.89
C GLU A 13 -12.56 1.40 4.84
N GLY A 14 -12.50 2.63 4.30
CA GLY A 14 -12.24 3.84 5.09
C GLY A 14 -10.92 3.80 5.87
N GLY A 15 -9.85 3.24 5.29
CA GLY A 15 -8.54 3.13 5.95
C GLY A 15 -8.34 1.90 6.83
N ARG A 16 -9.40 1.08 7.05
CA ARG A 16 -9.29 -0.14 7.84
C ARG A 16 -9.10 -1.36 6.95
N LEU A 17 -7.98 -2.07 7.13
CA LEU A 17 -7.72 -3.35 6.48
C LEU A 17 -8.80 -4.38 6.81
N LEU A 18 -9.28 -5.08 5.79
CA LEU A 18 -10.25 -6.15 5.91
C LEU A 18 -9.56 -7.51 5.92
N THR A 19 -10.05 -8.40 6.76
CA THR A 19 -9.67 -9.82 6.79
C THR A 19 -10.40 -10.61 5.69
N ASP A 20 -9.87 -11.77 5.33
CA ASP A 20 -10.48 -12.68 4.35
C ASP A 20 -11.94 -13.02 4.69
N ASP A 21 -12.26 -13.22 5.97
CA ASP A 21 -13.61 -13.52 6.44
C ASP A 21 -14.56 -12.31 6.26
N GLN A 22 -14.07 -11.10 6.53
CA GLN A 22 -14.85 -9.87 6.30
C GLN A 22 -15.09 -9.63 4.81
N ILE A 23 -14.09 -9.89 3.97
CA ILE A 23 -14.22 -9.79 2.51
C ILE A 23 -15.23 -10.81 2.01
N ARG A 24 -15.16 -12.07 2.49
CA ARG A 24 -16.14 -13.10 2.14
C ARG A 24 -17.55 -12.69 2.54
N PHE A 25 -17.74 -12.23 3.77
CA PHE A 25 -19.02 -11.74 4.26
C PHE A 25 -19.58 -10.62 3.38
N ILE A 26 -18.76 -9.63 3.01
CA ILE A 26 -19.18 -8.55 2.10
C ILE A 26 -19.63 -9.11 0.74
N LEU A 27 -18.90 -10.06 0.16
CA LEU A 27 -19.23 -10.61 -1.16
C LEU A 27 -20.53 -11.44 -1.16
N GLU A 28 -20.87 -12.05 -0.03
CA GLU A 28 -22.02 -12.94 0.13
C GLU A 28 -23.27 -12.20 0.60
N GLU A 29 -23.13 -11.37 1.62
CA GLU A 29 -24.24 -10.79 2.37
C GLU A 29 -24.47 -9.30 2.04
N GLU A 30 -23.42 -8.55 1.71
CA GLU A 30 -23.47 -7.07 1.52
C GLU A 30 -22.71 -6.60 0.26
N PRO A 31 -22.99 -7.14 -0.94
CA PRO A 31 -22.17 -6.93 -2.14
C PRO A 31 -22.13 -5.46 -2.60
N GLU A 32 -23.09 -4.63 -2.21
CA GLU A 32 -23.09 -3.19 -2.47
C GLU A 32 -21.90 -2.45 -1.83
N ARG A 33 -21.38 -2.93 -0.69
CA ARG A 33 -20.22 -2.32 -0.02
C ARG A 33 -18.95 -2.43 -0.86
N VAL A 34 -18.90 -3.39 -1.78
CA VAL A 34 -17.79 -3.57 -2.73
C VAL A 34 -17.51 -2.27 -3.51
N CYS A 35 -18.56 -1.53 -3.84
CA CYS A 35 -18.46 -0.35 -4.70
C CYS A 35 -17.66 0.80 -4.04
N SER A 36 -17.43 0.76 -2.73
CA SER A 36 -16.66 1.74 -1.97
C SER A 36 -15.36 1.19 -1.35
N LEU A 37 -14.99 -0.06 -1.65
CA LEU A 37 -13.75 -0.64 -1.12
C LEU A 37 -12.52 0.07 -1.67
N GLY A 38 -11.55 0.28 -0.79
CA GLY A 38 -10.21 0.76 -1.09
C GLY A 38 -9.16 -0.34 -1.03
N GLY A 39 -7.91 0.07 -1.23
CA GLY A 39 -6.75 -0.82 -1.23
C GLY A 39 -6.25 -1.18 -2.62
N GLU A 40 -5.38 -2.17 -2.68
CA GLU A 40 -4.72 -2.64 -3.89
C GLU A 40 -5.03 -4.13 -4.00
N PHE A 41 -5.97 -4.50 -4.86
CA PHE A 41 -6.48 -5.86 -4.88
C PHE A 41 -6.97 -6.34 -6.25
N ALA A 42 -6.84 -7.64 -6.45
CA ALA A 42 -7.60 -8.39 -7.44
C ALA A 42 -8.18 -9.64 -6.77
N ILE A 43 -9.51 -9.77 -6.81
CA ILE A 43 -10.24 -10.84 -6.12
C ILE A 43 -10.98 -11.70 -7.13
N GLU A 44 -10.87 -13.01 -6.93
CA GLU A 44 -11.70 -14.01 -7.59
C GLU A 44 -12.47 -14.81 -6.55
N TYR A 45 -13.79 -14.81 -6.65
CA TYR A 45 -14.68 -15.56 -5.76
C TYR A 45 -15.86 -16.15 -6.52
N GLY A 46 -15.71 -17.39 -6.99
CA GLY A 46 -16.72 -18.08 -7.79
C GLY A 46 -17.03 -17.33 -9.08
N ALA A 47 -18.24 -16.80 -9.20
CA ALA A 47 -18.68 -15.97 -10.31
C ALA A 47 -18.20 -14.51 -10.23
N TYR A 48 -17.72 -14.07 -9.07
CA TYR A 48 -17.31 -12.69 -8.85
C TYR A 48 -15.86 -12.44 -9.28
N ARG A 49 -15.65 -11.29 -9.90
CA ARG A 49 -14.33 -10.75 -10.23
C ARG A 49 -14.28 -9.29 -9.82
N LEU A 50 -13.28 -8.92 -9.03
CA LEU A 50 -13.09 -7.56 -8.54
C LEU A 50 -11.66 -7.09 -8.81
N ARG A 51 -11.49 -5.81 -9.10
CA ARG A 51 -10.17 -5.18 -9.18
C ARG A 51 -10.21 -3.75 -8.65
N ASP A 52 -9.19 -3.39 -7.87
CA ASP A 52 -9.04 -2.08 -7.25
C ASP A 52 -9.14 -0.93 -8.24
N PHE A 53 -9.50 0.25 -7.72
CA PHE A 53 -9.79 1.44 -8.51
C PHE A 53 -8.64 1.86 -9.44
N LEU A 54 -7.40 1.81 -8.95
CA LEU A 54 -6.21 2.24 -9.68
C LEU A 54 -5.65 1.14 -10.58
N GLY A 55 -6.03 -0.12 -10.34
CA GLY A 55 -5.55 -1.29 -11.06
C GLY A 55 -4.11 -1.65 -10.71
N VAL A 56 -3.66 -1.34 -9.49
CA VAL A 56 -2.28 -1.60 -9.03
C VAL A 56 -1.99 -3.09 -9.12
N VAL A 57 -2.90 -3.93 -8.65
CA VAL A 57 -2.76 -5.38 -8.78
C VAL A 57 -3.26 -5.83 -10.16
N PRO A 58 -2.46 -6.57 -10.96
CA PRO A 58 -2.92 -7.11 -12.24
C PRO A 58 -4.13 -8.04 -12.07
N GLY A 59 -5.16 -7.92 -12.91
CA GLY A 59 -6.37 -8.73 -12.78
C GLY A 59 -7.11 -8.94 -14.09
N ASN A 60 -8.03 -9.92 -14.10
CA ASN A 60 -8.77 -10.38 -15.27
C ASN A 60 -9.98 -9.49 -15.65
N VAL A 61 -10.19 -8.40 -14.91
CA VAL A 61 -11.20 -7.37 -15.20
C VAL A 61 -10.53 -5.99 -15.25
N PRO A 62 -11.15 -4.99 -15.90
CA PRO A 62 -10.61 -3.63 -15.91
C PRO A 62 -10.47 -3.05 -14.49
N PRO A 63 -9.51 -2.13 -14.25
CA PRO A 63 -9.38 -1.42 -12.96
C PRO A 63 -10.71 -0.83 -12.50
N GLY A 64 -11.02 -0.89 -11.20
CA GLY A 64 -12.21 -0.35 -10.55
C GLY A 64 -13.50 -1.07 -10.91
N THR A 65 -13.44 -2.36 -11.23
CA THR A 65 -14.60 -3.13 -11.69
C THR A 65 -14.99 -4.17 -10.66
N PHE A 66 -16.28 -4.22 -10.33
CA PHE A 66 -16.91 -5.37 -9.71
C PHE A 66 -17.84 -6.06 -10.71
N GLU A 67 -17.60 -7.32 -10.99
CA GLU A 67 -18.29 -8.13 -11.99
C GLU A 67 -18.84 -9.42 -11.39
N LYS A 68 -19.96 -9.90 -11.95
CA LYS A 68 -20.45 -11.28 -11.80
C LYS A 68 -20.74 -11.88 -13.18
N ASN A 69 -20.11 -13.01 -13.51
CA ASN A 69 -20.32 -13.73 -14.78
C ASN A 69 -20.20 -12.83 -16.03
N GLY A 70 -19.14 -12.02 -16.13
CA GLY A 70 -18.95 -11.10 -17.27
C GLY A 70 -19.83 -9.85 -17.25
N LYS A 71 -20.74 -9.70 -16.28
CA LYS A 71 -21.58 -8.51 -16.12
C LYS A 71 -21.06 -7.63 -15.00
N THR A 72 -20.66 -6.40 -15.33
CA THR A 72 -20.33 -5.37 -14.34
C THR A 72 -21.54 -5.07 -13.46
N LEU A 73 -21.36 -5.21 -12.15
CA LEU A 73 -22.33 -4.85 -11.12
C LEU A 73 -22.19 -3.38 -10.72
N CYS A 74 -20.96 -2.93 -10.48
CA CYS A 74 -20.67 -1.53 -10.21
C CYS A 74 -19.21 -1.15 -10.52
N ARG A 75 -18.96 0.16 -10.45
CA ARG A 75 -17.60 0.70 -10.36
C ARG A 75 -17.19 0.76 -8.89
N ILE A 76 -16.00 0.27 -8.62
CA ILE A 76 -15.35 0.39 -7.32
C ILE A 76 -14.67 1.75 -7.29
N VAL A 77 -15.17 2.64 -6.46
CA VAL A 77 -14.64 3.99 -6.24
C VAL A 77 -14.58 4.21 -4.73
N PRO A 78 -13.38 4.15 -4.12
CA PRO A 78 -13.23 4.37 -2.69
C PRO A 78 -13.79 5.74 -2.30
N HIS A 79 -14.43 5.82 -1.14
CA HIS A 79 -14.86 7.11 -0.62
C HIS A 79 -13.63 7.92 -0.17
N LEU A 80 -13.42 9.07 -0.82
CA LEU A 80 -12.39 10.03 -0.46
C LEU A 80 -13.07 11.23 0.20
N PRO A 81 -13.00 11.39 1.53
CA PRO A 81 -13.57 12.55 2.20
C PRO A 81 -12.86 13.83 1.76
N GLU A 82 -13.62 14.90 1.53
CA GLU A 82 -13.04 16.23 1.32
C GLU A 82 -12.42 16.73 2.63
N MET A 83 -11.15 17.06 2.59
CA MET A 83 -10.41 17.61 3.73
C MET A 83 -9.23 18.48 3.25
N PRO A 84 -8.71 19.38 4.11
CA PRO A 84 -7.49 20.13 3.81
C PRO A 84 -6.32 19.21 3.47
N LEU A 85 -5.42 19.66 2.59
CA LEU A 85 -4.26 18.88 2.13
C LEU A 85 -3.39 18.38 3.30
N GLU A 86 -3.18 19.24 4.31
CA GLU A 86 -2.40 18.86 5.49
C GLU A 86 -3.05 17.69 6.23
N ASP A 87 -4.36 17.77 6.47
CA ASP A 87 -5.12 16.73 7.16
C ASP A 87 -5.13 15.43 6.34
N ALA A 88 -5.27 15.52 5.02
CA ALA A 88 -5.21 14.36 4.12
C ALA A 88 -3.89 13.61 4.23
N ILE A 89 -2.76 14.32 4.27
CA ILE A 89 -1.44 13.71 4.40
C ILE A 89 -1.28 13.09 5.79
N ARG A 90 -1.67 13.80 6.85
CA ARG A 90 -1.60 13.29 8.23
C ARG A 90 -2.43 12.02 8.41
N GLU A 91 -3.66 12.03 7.92
CA GLU A 91 -4.56 10.87 7.97
C GLU A 91 -3.99 9.69 7.17
N ALA A 92 -3.54 9.93 5.94
CA ALA A 92 -2.98 8.88 5.10
C ALA A 92 -1.75 8.20 5.71
N VAL A 93 -0.88 8.96 6.40
CA VAL A 93 0.27 8.42 7.15
C VAL A 93 -0.21 7.66 8.38
N SER A 94 -1.13 8.24 9.17
CA SER A 94 -1.67 7.60 10.38
C SER A 94 -2.29 6.23 10.07
N LEU A 95 -3.12 6.14 9.03
CA LEU A 95 -3.78 4.89 8.61
C LEU A 95 -2.80 3.77 8.23
N ARG A 96 -1.58 4.11 7.79
CA ARG A 96 -0.54 3.15 7.37
C ARG A 96 0.52 2.92 8.44
N THR A 97 0.47 3.67 9.54
CA THR A 97 1.45 3.58 10.62
C THR A 97 1.00 2.56 11.65
N SER A 98 1.92 1.71 12.06
CA SER A 98 1.72 0.68 13.08
C SER A 98 3.00 0.53 13.89
N GLU A 99 2.94 -0.18 15.01
CA GLU A 99 4.11 -0.51 15.84
C GLU A 99 5.22 -1.28 15.10
N LYS A 100 4.91 -1.85 13.94
CA LYS A 100 5.86 -2.61 13.10
C LYS A 100 6.32 -1.84 11.86
N SER A 101 5.87 -0.60 11.71
CA SER A 101 6.18 0.21 10.52
C SER A 101 7.62 0.73 10.57
N VAL A 102 8.23 0.82 9.38
CA VAL A 102 9.55 1.40 9.15
C VAL A 102 9.44 2.30 7.92
N VAL A 103 10.10 3.45 7.94
CA VAL A 103 10.10 4.38 6.80
C VAL A 103 11.30 4.12 5.92
N ALA A 104 11.05 3.79 4.65
CA ALA A 104 12.11 3.82 3.63
C ALA A 104 12.56 5.27 3.44
N PHE A 105 13.81 5.56 3.77
CA PHE A 105 14.28 6.92 4.00
C PHE A 105 15.49 7.26 3.13
N SER A 106 15.34 8.24 2.24
CA SER A 106 16.39 8.71 1.34
C SER A 106 17.00 10.05 1.75
N GLY A 107 16.39 10.74 2.73
CA GLY A 107 16.71 12.14 3.05
C GLY A 107 16.13 13.16 2.06
N GLY A 108 15.30 12.72 1.11
CA GLY A 108 14.49 13.61 0.27
C GLY A 108 13.31 14.20 1.03
N VAL A 109 12.72 15.28 0.50
CA VAL A 109 11.58 16.00 1.12
C VAL A 109 10.43 15.05 1.45
N ASP A 110 10.05 14.20 0.51
CA ASP A 110 8.90 13.29 0.66
C ASP A 110 9.14 12.30 1.80
N SER A 111 10.26 11.56 1.76
CA SER A 111 10.59 10.60 2.82
C SER A 111 10.81 11.26 4.19
N SER A 112 11.24 12.52 4.22
CA SER A 112 11.42 13.29 5.46
C SER A 112 10.09 13.72 6.06
N LEU A 113 9.13 14.13 5.22
CA LEU A 113 7.77 14.41 5.67
C LEU A 113 7.12 13.15 6.25
N ILE A 114 7.24 12.02 5.55
CA ILE A 114 6.70 10.73 6.04
C ILE A 114 7.39 10.31 7.34
N ALA A 115 8.73 10.41 7.44
CA ALA A 115 9.47 10.10 8.66
C ALA A 115 9.03 10.95 9.86
N ALA A 116 8.91 12.27 9.65
CA ALA A 116 8.50 13.19 10.70
C ALA A 116 7.05 12.96 11.17
N LEU A 117 6.15 12.57 10.26
CA LEU A 117 4.76 12.28 10.60
C LEU A 117 4.57 10.90 11.24
N ALA A 118 5.26 9.88 10.73
CA ALA A 118 5.11 8.50 11.20
C ALA A 118 5.81 8.24 12.54
N GLY A 119 6.88 8.98 12.85
CA GLY A 119 7.64 8.79 14.09
C GLY A 119 8.27 7.40 14.25
N CYS A 120 8.41 6.66 13.15
CA CYS A 120 8.94 5.30 13.12
C CYS A 120 10.45 5.30 12.81
N PRO A 121 11.18 4.20 13.11
CA PRO A 121 12.53 4.00 12.63
C PRO A 121 12.61 4.17 11.11
N CYS A 122 13.69 4.79 10.66
CA CYS A 122 13.99 5.06 9.27
C CYS A 122 15.06 4.08 8.76
N LEU A 123 14.90 3.59 7.54
CA LEU A 123 15.86 2.70 6.90
C LEU A 123 16.42 3.36 5.64
N ALA A 124 17.72 3.59 5.61
CA ALA A 124 18.44 4.03 4.42
C ALA A 124 19.34 2.90 3.89
N VAL A 125 19.24 2.63 2.59
CA VAL A 125 20.04 1.61 1.90
C VAL A 125 20.90 2.28 0.85
N GLY A 126 22.17 1.90 0.76
CA GLY A 126 23.07 2.40 -0.27
C GLY A 126 24.38 1.65 -0.32
N ILE A 127 25.26 2.03 -1.24
CA ILE A 127 26.63 1.49 -1.32
C ILE A 127 27.53 2.22 -0.32
N SER A 128 28.60 1.57 0.15
CA SER A 128 29.56 2.17 1.08
C SER A 128 30.06 3.53 0.57
N GLY A 129 29.90 4.57 1.40
CA GLY A 129 30.31 5.94 1.07
C GLY A 129 29.43 6.66 0.05
N SER A 130 28.24 6.14 -0.27
CA SER A 130 27.34 6.81 -1.21
C SER A 130 26.84 8.16 -0.69
N HIS A 131 26.57 9.07 -1.63
CA HIS A 131 25.91 10.33 -1.32
C HIS A 131 24.54 10.08 -0.66
N ASP A 132 23.81 9.05 -1.09
CA ASP A 132 22.47 8.76 -0.55
C ASP A 132 22.51 8.45 0.95
N LEU A 133 23.48 7.64 1.40
CA LEU A 133 23.62 7.32 2.83
C LEU A 133 24.06 8.54 3.63
N ASN A 134 25.03 9.30 3.15
CA ASN A 134 25.49 10.51 3.83
C ASN A 134 24.35 11.54 3.95
N ARG A 135 23.56 11.71 2.88
CA ARG A 135 22.43 12.64 2.86
C ARG A 135 21.31 12.20 3.80
N ALA A 136 21.00 10.90 3.82
CA ALA A 136 20.05 10.35 4.77
C ALA A 136 20.51 10.60 6.21
N GLU A 137 21.78 10.39 6.54
CA GLU A 137 22.32 10.69 7.88
C GLU A 137 22.17 12.16 8.27
N GLU A 138 22.57 13.08 7.40
CA GLU A 138 22.45 14.52 7.66
C GLU A 138 21.02 14.93 7.95
N VAL A 139 20.08 14.45 7.13
CA VAL A 139 18.68 14.83 7.25
C VAL A 139 18.03 14.15 8.46
N ALA A 140 18.35 12.89 8.74
CA ALA A 140 17.89 12.20 9.93
C ALA A 140 18.33 12.93 11.22
N ALA A 141 19.58 13.39 11.27
CA ALA A 141 20.08 14.19 12.37
C ALA A 141 19.34 15.55 12.48
N ALA A 142 19.03 16.19 11.36
CA ALA A 142 18.34 17.48 11.34
C ALA A 142 16.88 17.39 11.80
N ILE A 143 16.17 16.30 11.47
CA ILE A 143 14.76 16.10 11.86
C ILE A 143 14.58 15.26 13.13
N GLY A 144 15.68 14.70 13.66
CA GLY A 144 15.70 13.92 14.89
C GLY A 144 15.04 12.54 14.79
N CYS A 145 15.17 11.85 13.64
CA CYS A 145 14.66 10.48 13.50
C CYS A 145 15.74 9.42 13.78
N ASP A 146 15.30 8.23 14.22
CA ASP A 146 16.16 7.06 14.41
C ASP A 146 16.47 6.42 13.04
N LEU A 147 17.74 6.40 12.65
CA LEU A 147 18.17 5.94 11.33
C LEU A 147 18.98 4.63 11.41
N ILE A 148 18.46 3.61 10.73
CA ILE A 148 19.15 2.35 10.46
C ILE A 148 19.77 2.43 9.07
N ARG A 149 21.09 2.26 9.01
CA ARG A 149 21.85 2.23 7.75
C ARG A 149 22.14 0.81 7.32
N VAL A 150 21.92 0.53 6.04
CA VAL A 150 22.26 -0.75 5.43
C VAL A 150 23.13 -0.51 4.22
N GLU A 151 24.38 -0.96 4.30
CA GLU A 151 25.29 -0.95 3.17
C GLU A 151 25.13 -2.24 2.35
N ILE A 152 24.99 -2.09 1.04
CA ILE A 152 24.90 -3.20 0.09
C ILE A 152 26.15 -3.27 -0.79
N ASP A 153 26.64 -4.49 -1.00
CA ASP A 153 27.71 -4.77 -1.96
C ASP A 153 27.12 -4.82 -3.37
N PRO A 154 27.55 -3.94 -4.30
CA PRO A 154 27.05 -3.92 -5.67
C PRO A 154 27.14 -5.28 -6.37
N SER A 155 28.18 -6.07 -6.08
CA SER A 155 28.38 -7.39 -6.69
C SER A 155 27.26 -8.39 -6.38
N ARG A 156 26.47 -8.15 -5.32
CA ARG A 156 25.29 -8.95 -4.97
C ARG A 156 24.03 -8.53 -5.73
N VAL A 157 23.99 -7.31 -6.26
CA VAL A 157 22.81 -6.76 -6.97
C VAL A 157 22.94 -6.93 -8.48
N GLU A 158 24.14 -6.77 -9.04
CA GLU A 158 24.39 -6.91 -10.49
C GLU A 158 23.82 -8.18 -11.14
N PRO A 159 23.88 -9.38 -10.51
CA PRO A 159 23.34 -10.59 -11.14
C PRO A 159 21.83 -10.59 -11.37
N VAL A 160 21.07 -9.74 -10.67
CA VAL A 160 19.60 -9.64 -10.83
C VAL A 160 19.21 -9.17 -12.23
N LEU A 161 20.06 -8.38 -12.90
CA LEU A 161 19.81 -7.90 -14.27
C LEU A 161 19.96 -8.98 -15.36
N ARG A 162 20.47 -10.16 -15.00
CA ARG A 162 20.75 -11.26 -15.94
C ARG A 162 19.75 -12.42 -15.81
N GLN A 163 18.67 -12.23 -15.05
CA GLN A 163 17.56 -13.17 -14.89
C GLN A 163 16.47 -12.90 -15.92
#